data_AF-A0AAV5A9T7-F1
#
_entry.id   AF-A0AAV5A9T7-F1
#
_cell.length_a   1.000
_cell.length_b   1.000
_cell.length_c   1.000
_cell.angle_alpha   90.00
_cell.angle_beta   90.00
_cell.angle_gamma   90.00
#
_symmetry.space_group_name_H-M   'P 1'
#
loop_
_entity.id
_entity.type
_entity.pdbx_description
1 polymer ?
#
loop_
_entity_poly.entity_id
_entity_poly.type
_entity_poly.pdbx_seq_one_letter_code
_entity_poly.pdbx_strand_id
1 'polypeptide(L)'
;MTELSEDLSNAMDKLFHVLDKSVEEQVKSIPPPATPDNSRVAVLFSGGIDSTIIAFLADRHVPPAEPIDLLNVAFENPRRVRTDIPRNKRKLNMNKTTYTVLKEGIYNVPDRISGLEELEELRRLCPNRRWNFAKDIVQRIMYPSKTVMDLSLGLALYFASKGTGVIKNFDQDVPYISPAKVLLNGLGSDELLGGYGRHRSAFNRGGWSELVKELQLELDRLPSRNLGRDDRIISHHGKETRHPFLSLSVVNSLSQLSVHLKTDPRLDIGLGDKMLLRLLTKKLGLELASSRKKKAMQFGTCSARMENGISGGDGEKPLYEE
;
A
#
# COMPACT_ATOMS: atom_id res chain seq x y z
N MET A 1 -1.20 -28.72 -20.10
CA MET A 1 -0.14 -27.77 -19.70
C MET A 1 0.64 -27.47 -20.96
N THR A 2 0.44 -26.30 -21.56
CA THR A 2 1.35 -25.82 -22.61
C THR A 2 2.73 -25.69 -21.97
N GLU A 3 3.75 -26.32 -22.55
CA GLU A 3 5.14 -26.15 -22.09
C GLU A 3 5.46 -24.65 -22.09
N LEU A 4 5.95 -24.15 -20.95
CA LEU A 4 6.47 -22.79 -20.88
C LEU A 4 7.69 -22.72 -21.81
N SER A 5 7.86 -21.60 -22.53
CA SER A 5 9.07 -21.41 -23.30
C SER A 5 10.29 -21.45 -22.37
N GLU A 6 11.41 -21.96 -22.90
CA GLU A 6 12.67 -22.05 -22.16
C GLU A 6 13.08 -20.68 -21.58
N ASP A 7 12.93 -19.61 -22.38
CA ASP A 7 13.18 -18.24 -21.96
C ASP A 7 12.35 -17.81 -20.75
N LEU A 8 11.07 -18.19 -20.69
CA LEU A 8 10.18 -17.81 -19.61
C LEU A 8 10.49 -18.61 -18.34
N SER A 9 10.84 -19.90 -18.48
CA SER A 9 11.32 -20.71 -17.36
C SER A 9 12.61 -20.14 -16.77
N ASN A 10 13.59 -19.80 -17.62
CA ASN A 10 14.85 -19.20 -17.22
C ASN A 10 14.64 -17.83 -16.53
N ALA A 11 13.73 -17.01 -17.06
CA ALA A 11 13.37 -15.73 -16.44
C ALA A 11 12.74 -15.92 -15.06
N MET A 12 11.90 -16.94 -14.86
CA MET A 12 11.29 -17.26 -13.57
C MET A 12 12.33 -17.71 -12.55
N ASP A 13 13.24 -18.59 -12.94
CA ASP A 13 14.29 -19.11 -12.05
C ASP A 13 15.28 -18.01 -11.68
N LYS A 14 15.64 -17.15 -12.64
CA LYS A 14 16.46 -15.96 -12.36
C LYS A 14 15.75 -15.01 -11.40
N LEU A 15 14.45 -14.71 -11.61
CA LEU A 15 13.66 -13.86 -10.71
C LEU A 15 13.57 -14.45 -9.31
N PHE A 16 13.31 -15.75 -9.19
CA PHE A 16 13.28 -16.45 -7.90
C PHE A 16 14.59 -16.25 -7.15
N HIS A 17 15.71 -16.56 -7.79
CA HIS A 17 17.02 -16.48 -7.17
C HIS A 17 17.36 -15.07 -6.68
N VAL A 18 17.18 -14.04 -7.52
CA VAL A 18 17.55 -12.67 -7.15
C VAL A 18 16.58 -12.07 -6.13
N LEU A 19 15.30 -12.43 -6.16
CA LEU A 19 14.32 -11.97 -5.18
C LEU A 19 14.50 -12.67 -3.83
N ASP A 20 14.75 -13.98 -3.81
CA ASP A 20 15.07 -14.74 -2.58
C ASP A 20 16.32 -14.16 -1.91
N LYS A 21 17.38 -13.89 -2.69
CA LYS A 21 18.60 -13.27 -2.19
C LYS A 21 18.37 -11.86 -1.65
N SER A 22 17.55 -11.07 -2.34
CA SER A 22 17.18 -9.72 -1.87
C SER A 22 16.45 -9.77 -0.52
N VAL A 23 15.52 -10.72 -0.34
CA VAL A 23 14.81 -10.90 0.95
C VAL A 23 15.78 -11.36 2.03
N GLU A 24 16.66 -12.32 1.76
CA GLU A 24 17.72 -12.76 2.68
C GLU A 24 18.54 -11.56 3.18
N GLU A 25 19.02 -10.70 2.28
CA GLU A 25 19.84 -9.53 2.61
C GLU A 25 19.10 -8.49 3.46
N GLN A 26 17.80 -8.35 3.23
CA GLN A 26 16.94 -7.43 3.98
C GLN A 26 16.51 -7.98 5.33
N VAL A 27 16.64 -9.29 5.58
CA VAL A 27 16.29 -9.91 6.87
C VAL A 27 17.53 -10.18 7.72
N LYS A 28 18.62 -10.67 7.13
CA LYS A 28 19.81 -11.15 7.87
C LYS A 28 20.51 -10.08 8.72
N SER A 29 20.37 -8.80 8.35
CA SER A 29 20.96 -7.68 9.07
C SER A 29 20.12 -7.20 10.26
N ILE A 30 18.93 -7.76 10.46
CA ILE A 30 18.04 -7.40 11.56
C ILE A 30 18.53 -8.11 12.84
N PRO A 31 18.80 -7.37 13.93
CA PRO A 31 19.19 -7.98 15.20
C PRO A 31 18.17 -9.01 15.68
N PRO A 32 18.61 -10.09 16.35
CA PRO A 32 17.70 -11.02 17.00
C PRO A 32 16.76 -10.32 17.98
N PRO A 33 15.52 -10.80 18.11
CA PRO A 33 14.56 -10.22 19.03
C PRO A 33 14.99 -10.48 20.48
N ALA A 34 14.56 -9.62 21.41
CA ALA A 34 14.87 -9.76 22.84
C ALA A 34 14.26 -11.04 23.45
N THR A 35 13.15 -11.51 22.90
CA THR A 35 12.48 -12.76 23.27
C THR A 35 12.16 -13.55 21.99
N PRO A 36 12.19 -14.90 22.03
CA PRO A 36 11.88 -15.72 20.86
C PRO A 36 10.46 -15.48 20.29
N ASP A 37 9.51 -15.10 21.14
CA ASP A 37 8.13 -14.81 20.74
C ASP A 37 7.96 -13.47 20.02
N ASN A 38 8.98 -12.61 20.02
CA ASN A 38 8.92 -11.31 19.38
C ASN A 38 9.35 -11.41 17.92
N SER A 39 8.53 -10.86 17.03
CA SER A 39 8.89 -10.78 15.63
C SER A 39 10.00 -9.74 15.40
N ARG A 40 11.12 -10.15 14.80
CA ARG A 40 12.17 -9.20 14.38
C ARG A 40 11.78 -8.40 13.13
N VAL A 41 10.93 -8.98 12.29
CA VAL A 41 10.56 -8.45 10.96
C VAL A 41 9.08 -8.62 10.72
N ALA A 42 8.45 -7.56 10.22
CA ALA A 42 7.06 -7.58 9.81
C ALA A 42 6.94 -7.40 8.30
N VAL A 43 5.83 -7.84 7.72
CA VAL A 43 5.48 -7.61 6.31
C VAL A 43 4.22 -6.75 6.25
N LEU A 44 4.24 -5.69 5.44
CA LEU A 44 3.02 -4.95 5.10
C LEU A 44 2.15 -5.84 4.19
N PHE A 45 1.16 -6.50 4.79
CA PHE A 45 0.52 -7.67 4.22
C PHE A 45 -0.90 -7.38 3.74
N SER A 46 -1.06 -7.26 2.41
CA SER A 46 -2.35 -7.02 1.77
C SER A 46 -3.08 -8.31 1.32
N GLY A 47 -2.38 -9.44 1.33
CA GLY A 47 -2.82 -10.65 0.62
C GLY A 47 -2.72 -10.56 -0.91
N GLY A 48 -2.19 -9.47 -1.46
CA GLY A 48 -1.81 -9.40 -2.86
C GLY A 48 -0.60 -10.29 -3.18
N ILE A 49 -0.35 -10.54 -4.47
CA ILE A 49 0.76 -11.37 -4.91
C ILE A 49 2.12 -10.89 -4.39
N ASP A 50 2.33 -9.58 -4.35
CA ASP A 50 3.60 -8.95 -3.98
C ASP A 50 3.94 -9.16 -2.49
N SER A 51 3.00 -8.85 -1.60
CA SER A 51 3.21 -9.04 -0.16
C SER A 51 3.24 -10.53 0.21
N THR A 52 2.52 -11.38 -0.54
CA THR A 52 2.46 -12.82 -0.25
C THR A 52 3.77 -13.52 -0.62
N ILE A 53 4.34 -13.23 -1.80
CA ILE A 53 5.63 -13.83 -2.17
C ILE A 53 6.76 -13.32 -1.26
N ILE A 54 6.74 -12.05 -0.85
CA ILE A 54 7.72 -11.53 0.11
C ILE A 54 7.60 -12.24 1.46
N ALA A 55 6.39 -12.42 1.98
CA ALA A 55 6.18 -13.15 3.24
C ALA A 55 6.65 -14.61 3.13
N PHE A 56 6.35 -15.27 2.02
CA PHE A 56 6.80 -16.63 1.74
C PHE A 56 8.32 -16.76 1.64
N LEU A 57 9.00 -15.79 1.00
CA LEU A 57 10.45 -15.81 0.92
C LEU A 57 11.09 -15.43 2.27
N ALA A 58 10.46 -14.57 3.06
CA ALA A 58 10.98 -14.17 4.38
C ALA A 58 11.04 -15.35 5.35
N ASP A 59 10.05 -16.25 5.31
CA ASP A 59 10.02 -17.52 6.09
C ASP A 59 11.31 -18.35 5.92
N ARG A 60 11.90 -18.35 4.72
CA ARG A 60 13.13 -19.09 4.43
C ARG A 60 14.37 -18.54 5.14
N HIS A 61 14.33 -17.28 5.56
CA HIS A 61 15.47 -16.53 6.10
C HIS A 61 15.27 -16.06 7.54
N VAL A 62 14.10 -16.32 8.13
CA VAL A 62 13.82 -16.11 9.56
C VAL A 62 13.87 -17.47 10.26
N PRO A 63 14.46 -17.58 11.46
CA PRO A 63 14.45 -18.84 12.19
C PRO A 63 13.02 -19.37 12.40
N PRO A 64 12.75 -20.68 12.19
CA PRO A 64 11.38 -21.23 12.29
C PRO A 64 10.69 -21.07 13.65
N ALA A 65 11.47 -20.82 14.71
CA ALA A 65 10.95 -20.57 16.05
C ALA A 65 10.49 -19.12 16.26
N GLU A 66 10.85 -18.20 15.35
CA GLU A 66 10.51 -16.78 15.45
C GLU A 66 9.32 -16.44 14.56
N PRO A 67 8.34 -15.64 15.04
CA PRO A 67 7.21 -15.25 14.23
C PRO A 67 7.57 -14.17 13.20
N ILE A 68 6.83 -14.15 12.09
CA ILE A 68 6.80 -13.05 11.13
C ILE A 68 5.45 -12.34 11.25
N ASP A 69 5.47 -11.07 11.66
CA ASP A 69 4.25 -10.30 11.80
C ASP A 69 3.69 -9.89 10.43
N LEU A 70 2.42 -10.23 10.16
CA LEU A 70 1.71 -9.80 8.95
C LEU A 70 0.78 -8.63 9.28
N LEU A 71 1.19 -7.42 8.91
CA LEU A 71 0.47 -6.20 9.25
C LEU A 71 -0.53 -5.83 8.15
N ASN A 72 -1.81 -5.98 8.45
CA ASN A 72 -2.92 -5.62 7.57
C ASN A 72 -3.67 -4.39 8.11
N VAL A 73 -4.24 -3.60 7.20
CA VAL A 73 -5.18 -2.53 7.53
C VAL A 73 -6.39 -2.61 6.62
N ALA A 74 -7.55 -2.36 7.20
CA ALA A 74 -8.80 -2.17 6.47
C ALA A 74 -9.59 -1.05 7.13
N PHE A 75 -10.30 -0.27 6.31
CA PHE A 75 -11.22 0.75 6.75
C PHE A 75 -12.65 0.31 6.46
N GLU A 76 -13.57 0.70 7.34
CA GLU A 76 -14.99 0.44 7.14
C GLU A 76 -15.48 1.10 5.84
N ASN A 77 -16.40 0.44 5.14
CA ASN A 77 -17.05 0.99 3.96
C ASN A 77 -18.52 1.30 4.29
N PRO A 78 -18.86 2.58 4.61
CA PRO A 78 -20.22 2.95 5.02
C PRO A 78 -21.29 2.60 3.97
N ARG A 79 -20.93 2.48 2.68
CA ARG A 79 -21.89 2.14 1.62
C ARG A 79 -22.28 0.66 1.65
N ARG A 80 -21.37 -0.24 2.05
CA ARG A 80 -21.67 -1.67 2.27
C ARG A 80 -22.44 -1.88 3.56
N VAL A 81 -22.08 -1.15 4.62
CA VAL A 81 -22.83 -1.16 5.89
C VAL A 81 -24.26 -0.64 5.68
N ARG A 82 -24.46 0.37 4.83
CA ARG A 82 -25.80 0.90 4.46
C ARG A 82 -26.64 -0.02 3.56
N THR A 83 -26.07 -1.01 2.88
CA THR A 83 -26.86 -2.01 2.14
C THR A 83 -27.40 -3.11 3.04
N ASP A 84 -26.78 -3.32 4.21
CA ASP A 84 -27.24 -4.28 5.22
C ASP A 84 -28.26 -3.66 6.20
N ILE A 85 -28.57 -2.37 6.06
CA ILE A 85 -29.58 -1.65 6.86
C ILE A 85 -30.90 -1.57 6.07
N PRO A 86 -32.05 -2.01 6.64
CA PRO A 86 -33.36 -1.96 5.99
C PRO A 86 -33.74 -0.54 5.49
N ARG A 87 -34.37 -0.49 4.32
CA ARG A 87 -34.62 0.71 3.46
C ARG A 87 -35.32 1.93 4.09
N ASN A 88 -35.79 1.90 5.34
CA ASN A 88 -36.75 2.89 5.86
C ASN A 88 -36.16 4.12 6.58
N LYS A 89 -34.86 4.40 6.51
CA LYS A 89 -34.27 5.62 7.12
C LYS A 89 -33.42 6.44 6.15
N ARG A 90 -33.94 6.73 4.96
CA ARG A 90 -33.29 7.62 3.97
C ARG A 90 -34.05 8.92 3.82
N LYS A 91 -33.61 9.98 4.51
CA LYS A 91 -33.75 11.38 4.07
C LYS A 91 -32.94 12.30 4.98
N LEU A 92 -31.90 12.94 4.43
CA LEU A 92 -31.81 14.40 4.44
C LEU A 92 -30.80 14.87 3.37
N ASN A 93 -31.22 15.90 2.64
CA ASN A 93 -30.50 16.57 1.55
C ASN A 93 -29.46 17.56 2.10
N MET A 94 -28.39 17.82 1.34
CA MET A 94 -27.56 19.01 1.53
C MET A 94 -27.27 19.68 0.18
N ASN A 95 -27.52 20.99 0.13
CA ASN A 95 -27.52 21.84 -1.05
C ASN A 95 -26.12 22.34 -1.43
N LYS A 96 -25.95 22.55 -2.74
CA LYS A 96 -24.82 23.19 -3.44
C LYS A 96 -24.75 24.70 -3.15
N THR A 97 -23.86 25.19 -2.27
CA THR A 97 -23.58 26.65 -2.19
C THR A 97 -22.20 27.00 -1.61
N THR A 98 -21.10 26.36 -2.05
CA THR A 98 -19.78 26.66 -1.43
C THR A 98 -18.61 26.45 -2.38
N TYR A 99 -18.62 27.11 -3.54
CA TYR A 99 -17.49 27.06 -4.48
C TYR A 99 -16.52 28.24 -4.38
N THR A 100 -16.70 29.17 -3.42
CA THR A 100 -15.93 30.43 -3.39
C THR A 100 -15.13 30.71 -2.11
N VAL A 101 -15.20 29.87 -1.07
CA VAL A 101 -14.47 30.04 0.22
C VAL A 101 -13.23 29.12 0.31
N LEU A 102 -12.84 28.51 -0.80
CA LEU A 102 -12.02 27.30 -0.84
C LEU A 102 -10.50 27.47 -0.68
N LYS A 103 -9.95 28.64 -0.30
CA LYS A 103 -8.47 28.76 -0.20
C LYS A 103 -7.84 28.78 1.20
N GLU A 104 -8.59 29.02 2.27
CA GLU A 104 -8.07 28.87 3.65
C GLU A 104 -8.95 27.99 4.56
N GLY A 105 -10.18 27.68 4.14
CA GLY A 105 -11.19 26.99 4.95
C GLY A 105 -11.39 25.49 4.67
N ILE A 106 -10.58 24.87 3.80
CA ILE A 106 -10.82 23.49 3.33
C ILE A 106 -10.88 22.47 4.49
N TYR A 107 -10.15 22.73 5.58
CA TYR A 107 -10.09 21.84 6.76
C TYR A 107 -10.93 22.32 7.93
N ASN A 108 -11.53 23.50 7.82
CA ASN A 108 -12.45 24.09 8.78
C ASN A 108 -13.85 23.46 8.58
N VAL A 109 -13.91 22.14 8.73
CA VAL A 109 -15.19 21.44 8.87
C VAL A 109 -15.87 21.90 10.16
N PRO A 110 -17.21 21.91 10.23
CA PRO A 110 -17.95 22.45 11.37
C PRO A 110 -17.45 21.96 12.74
N ASP A 111 -17.08 20.68 12.83
CA ASP A 111 -16.53 20.07 14.05
C ASP A 111 -15.13 20.61 14.43
N ARG A 112 -14.27 20.88 13.43
CA ARG A 112 -12.93 21.47 13.68
C ARG A 112 -13.04 22.92 14.12
N ILE A 113 -13.93 23.69 13.51
CA ILE A 113 -14.18 25.09 13.90
C ILE A 113 -14.66 25.11 15.35
N SER A 114 -15.74 24.37 15.64
CA SER A 114 -16.32 24.30 16.98
C SER A 114 -15.28 23.83 18.01
N GLY A 115 -14.46 22.83 17.69
CA GLY A 115 -13.40 22.36 18.57
C GLY A 115 -12.27 23.37 18.82
N LEU A 116 -11.92 24.21 17.84
CA LEU A 116 -10.94 25.29 18.01
C LEU A 116 -11.52 26.45 18.84
N GLU A 117 -12.77 26.80 18.62
CA GLU A 117 -13.50 27.82 19.41
C GLU A 117 -13.61 27.37 20.88
N GLU A 118 -14.02 26.13 21.12
CA GLU A 118 -14.08 25.55 22.46
C GLU A 118 -12.71 25.44 23.11
N LEU A 119 -11.65 25.14 22.34
CA LEU A 119 -10.28 25.16 22.87
C LEU A 119 -9.89 26.54 23.41
N GLU A 120 -10.26 27.62 22.71
CA GLU A 120 -10.01 28.99 23.16
C GLU A 120 -10.82 29.33 24.40
N GLU A 121 -12.08 28.91 24.46
CA GLU A 121 -12.92 29.04 25.65
C GLU A 121 -12.33 28.29 26.84
N LEU A 122 -11.91 27.04 26.66
CA LEU A 122 -11.26 26.23 27.69
C LEU A 122 -9.94 26.84 28.18
N ARG A 123 -9.14 27.45 27.28
CA ARG A 123 -7.92 28.18 27.66
C ARG A 123 -8.23 29.40 28.51
N ARG A 124 -9.32 30.13 28.21
CA ARG A 124 -9.77 31.30 28.96
C ARG A 124 -10.31 30.92 30.34
N LEU A 125 -11.14 29.88 30.42
CA LEU A 125 -11.83 29.49 31.65
C LEU A 125 -10.95 28.63 32.58
N CYS A 126 -10.01 27.87 32.03
CA CYS A 126 -9.14 26.96 32.78
C CYS A 126 -7.66 27.22 32.45
N PRO A 127 -7.11 28.41 32.80
CA PRO A 127 -5.78 28.84 32.37
C PRO A 127 -4.63 28.01 32.96
N ASN A 128 -4.85 27.39 34.12
CA ASN A 128 -3.85 26.52 34.77
C ASN A 128 -3.76 25.13 34.13
N ARG A 129 -4.64 24.81 33.17
CA ARG A 129 -4.66 23.52 32.44
C ARG A 129 -4.00 23.69 31.08
N ARG A 130 -3.05 22.82 30.75
CA ARG A 130 -2.49 22.74 29.40
C ARG A 130 -3.45 21.98 28.48
N TRP A 131 -4.11 22.69 27.56
CA TRP A 131 -5.00 22.12 26.56
C TRP A 131 -4.26 21.80 25.25
N ASN A 132 -4.22 20.52 24.88
CA ASN A 132 -3.55 20.04 23.67
C ASN A 132 -4.60 19.67 22.61
N PHE A 133 -4.74 20.46 21.55
CA PHE A 133 -5.63 20.20 20.42
C PHE A 133 -4.82 19.66 19.24
N ALA A 134 -4.85 18.35 19.03
CA ALA A 134 -4.04 17.68 18.01
C ALA A 134 -4.71 17.74 16.62
N LYS A 135 -3.91 17.96 15.57
CA LYS A 135 -4.36 18.02 14.16
C LYS A 135 -3.98 16.73 13.41
N ASP A 136 -4.58 16.53 12.23
CA ASP A 136 -4.30 15.39 11.34
C ASP A 136 -2.82 15.29 10.99
N ILE A 137 -2.19 14.23 11.49
CA ILE A 137 -0.74 14.07 11.44
C ILE A 137 -0.28 13.58 10.05
N VAL A 138 -1.11 12.79 9.36
CA VAL A 138 -0.74 12.14 8.09
C VAL A 138 -0.49 13.15 6.97
N GLN A 139 -1.34 14.17 6.84
CA GLN A 139 -1.19 15.21 5.80
C GLN A 139 0.10 16.01 5.95
N ARG A 140 0.51 16.26 7.20
CA ARG A 140 1.79 16.91 7.50
C ARG A 140 2.98 15.99 7.19
N ILE A 141 2.87 14.70 7.53
CA ILE A 141 3.94 13.72 7.31
C ILE A 141 4.15 13.45 5.81
N MET A 142 3.08 13.40 5.01
CA MET A 142 3.16 13.05 3.59
C MET A 142 3.75 14.15 2.70
N TYR A 143 3.82 15.41 3.16
CA TYR A 143 4.35 16.54 2.40
C TYR A 143 5.77 16.29 1.86
N PRO A 144 6.09 16.58 0.59
CA PRO A 144 5.36 17.47 -0.31
C PRO A 144 4.28 16.78 -1.15
N SER A 145 4.09 15.48 -1.01
CA SER A 145 2.96 14.79 -1.63
C SER A 145 1.67 15.38 -1.06
N LYS A 146 0.74 15.74 -1.96
CA LYS A 146 -0.41 16.57 -1.60
C LYS A 146 -1.66 16.22 -2.41
N THR A 147 -1.80 15.01 -2.92
CA THR A 147 -3.01 14.57 -3.63
C THR A 147 -3.94 13.72 -2.76
N VAL A 148 -5.20 13.59 -3.16
CA VAL A 148 -6.16 12.70 -2.51
C VAL A 148 -5.69 11.24 -2.54
N MET A 149 -5.07 10.81 -3.64
CA MET A 149 -4.45 9.50 -3.75
C MET A 149 -3.31 9.34 -2.75
N ASP A 150 -2.43 10.33 -2.63
CA ASP A 150 -1.34 10.29 -1.68
C ASP A 150 -1.84 10.17 -0.24
N LEU A 151 -2.91 10.89 0.12
CA LEU A 151 -3.51 10.80 1.46
C LEU A 151 -4.13 9.42 1.69
N SER A 152 -4.81 8.86 0.69
CA SER A 152 -5.44 7.54 0.79
C SER A 152 -4.41 6.42 0.97
N LEU A 153 -3.29 6.49 0.25
CA LEU A 153 -2.17 5.56 0.39
C LEU A 153 -1.46 5.77 1.72
N GLY A 154 -1.27 7.04 2.09
CA GLY A 154 -0.62 7.42 3.33
C GLY A 154 -1.37 7.00 4.58
N LEU A 155 -2.70 7.11 4.61
CA LEU A 155 -3.52 6.62 5.71
C LEU A 155 -3.38 5.11 5.89
N ALA A 156 -3.42 4.34 4.79
CA ALA A 156 -3.23 2.90 4.87
C ALA A 156 -1.86 2.54 5.48
N LEU A 157 -0.78 3.16 4.99
CA LEU A 157 0.56 2.90 5.50
C LEU A 157 0.74 3.36 6.94
N TYR A 158 0.18 4.51 7.32
CA TYR A 158 0.22 5.04 8.68
C TYR A 158 -0.35 4.03 9.68
N PHE A 159 -1.59 3.59 9.45
CA PHE A 159 -2.25 2.66 10.37
C PHE A 159 -1.65 1.26 10.33
N ALA A 160 -1.22 0.77 9.16
CA ALA A 160 -0.54 -0.53 9.08
C ALA A 160 0.82 -0.53 9.80
N SER A 161 1.64 0.50 9.59
CA SER A 161 2.98 0.59 10.18
C SER A 161 2.95 0.87 11.68
N LYS A 162 1.87 1.46 12.22
CA LYS A 162 1.64 1.53 13.66
C LYS A 162 1.76 0.15 14.34
N GLY A 163 1.39 -0.94 13.65
CA GLY A 163 1.58 -2.32 14.10
C GLY A 163 0.77 -2.70 15.34
N THR A 164 -0.28 -1.93 15.64
CA THR A 164 -1.23 -2.22 16.73
C THR A 164 -2.50 -2.82 16.14
N GLY A 165 -2.94 -3.96 16.65
CA GLY A 165 -4.13 -4.62 16.14
C GLY A 165 -4.59 -5.77 17.03
N VAL A 166 -5.22 -6.74 16.39
CA VAL A 166 -5.78 -7.93 17.04
C VAL A 166 -5.36 -9.15 16.23
N ILE A 167 -4.81 -10.17 16.91
CA ILE A 167 -4.54 -11.47 16.32
C ILE A 167 -5.78 -12.34 16.54
N LYS A 168 -6.30 -12.93 15.46
CA LYS A 168 -7.37 -13.92 15.54
C LYS A 168 -6.79 -15.27 15.92
N ASN A 169 -7.01 -15.70 17.16
CA ASN A 169 -6.83 -17.11 17.54
C ASN A 169 -8.18 -17.83 17.45
N PHE A 170 -8.15 -19.16 17.43
CA PHE A 170 -9.35 -20.00 17.26
C PHE A 170 -10.46 -19.67 18.28
N ASP A 171 -10.09 -19.29 19.50
CA ASP A 171 -11.05 -19.08 20.59
C ASP A 171 -11.36 -17.60 20.85
N GLN A 172 -10.37 -16.70 20.73
CA GLN A 172 -10.53 -15.27 21.06
C GLN A 172 -9.59 -14.36 20.26
N ASP A 173 -10.06 -13.13 20.09
CA ASP A 173 -9.33 -12.00 19.52
C ASP A 173 -8.38 -11.43 20.59
N VAL A 174 -7.06 -11.50 20.35
CA VAL A 174 -6.04 -11.05 21.31
C VAL A 174 -5.43 -9.72 20.84
N PRO A 175 -5.47 -8.65 21.66
CA PRO A 175 -4.77 -7.41 21.35
C PRO A 175 -3.27 -7.63 21.16
N TYR A 176 -2.70 -7.06 20.11
CA TYR A 176 -1.30 -7.26 19.77
C TYR A 176 -0.63 -5.97 19.31
N ILE A 177 0.64 -5.81 19.70
CA ILE A 177 1.51 -4.72 19.26
C ILE A 177 2.78 -5.36 18.72
N SER A 178 2.98 -5.20 17.41
CA SER A 178 4.16 -5.71 16.71
C SER A 178 5.44 -5.06 17.24
N PRO A 179 6.40 -5.84 17.76
CA PRO A 179 7.69 -5.32 18.20
C PRO A 179 8.64 -5.00 17.04
N ALA A 180 8.35 -5.54 15.84
CA ALA A 180 9.18 -5.40 14.65
C ALA A 180 9.42 -3.93 14.28
N LYS A 181 10.70 -3.58 14.14
CA LYS A 181 11.14 -2.25 13.69
C LYS A 181 11.37 -2.18 12.19
N VAL A 182 11.53 -3.32 11.53
CA VAL A 182 11.75 -3.42 10.09
C VAL A 182 10.50 -4.01 9.43
N LEU A 183 10.01 -3.32 8.40
CA LEU A 183 8.84 -3.70 7.62
C LEU A 183 9.26 -4.03 6.17
N LEU A 184 9.00 -5.24 5.69
CA LEU A 184 9.13 -5.58 4.28
C LEU A 184 7.90 -5.11 3.50
N ASN A 185 8.13 -4.48 2.35
CA ASN A 185 7.09 -3.89 1.51
C ASN A 185 7.23 -4.33 0.04
N GLY A 186 6.11 -4.74 -0.56
CA GLY A 186 6.01 -5.20 -1.97
C GLY A 186 6.07 -4.13 -3.04
N LEU A 187 6.29 -2.88 -2.67
CA LEU A 187 6.46 -1.75 -3.58
C LEU A 187 7.62 -1.99 -4.58
N GLY A 188 7.42 -1.57 -5.83
CA GLY A 188 8.36 -1.76 -6.94
C GLY A 188 7.96 -2.89 -7.89
N SER A 189 7.21 -3.88 -7.40
CA SER A 189 6.73 -5.00 -8.22
C SER A 189 5.85 -4.53 -9.39
N ASP A 190 4.96 -3.57 -9.17
CA ASP A 190 4.06 -3.07 -10.22
C ASP A 190 4.81 -2.35 -11.35
N GLU A 191 5.76 -1.51 -10.97
CA GLU A 191 6.58 -0.69 -11.87
C GLU A 191 7.56 -1.56 -12.68
N LEU A 192 8.13 -2.60 -12.05
CA LEU A 192 9.09 -3.48 -12.71
C LEU A 192 8.44 -4.55 -13.59
N LEU A 193 7.26 -5.05 -13.20
CA LEU A 193 6.61 -6.23 -13.80
C LEU A 193 5.29 -5.92 -14.50
N GLY A 194 4.91 -4.66 -14.63
CA GLY A 194 3.74 -4.28 -15.40
C GLY A 194 2.42 -4.64 -14.72
N GLY A 195 2.19 -4.14 -13.51
CA GLY A 195 0.99 -4.46 -12.71
C GLY A 195 -0.16 -3.44 -12.78
N TYR A 196 0.09 -2.18 -13.14
CA TYR A 196 -0.96 -1.15 -13.22
C TYR A 196 -1.84 -1.28 -14.46
N GLY A 197 -3.13 -0.96 -14.32
CA GLY A 197 -4.09 -0.98 -15.44
C GLY A 197 -3.69 -0.06 -16.60
N ARG A 198 -3.03 1.06 -16.31
CA ARG A 198 -2.51 1.99 -17.33
C ARG A 198 -1.40 1.40 -18.21
N HIS A 199 -0.70 0.36 -17.76
CA HIS A 199 0.26 -0.35 -18.61
C HIS A 199 -0.45 -0.99 -19.81
N ARG A 200 -1.63 -1.58 -19.57
CA ARG A 200 -2.50 -2.07 -20.65
C ARG A 200 -3.02 -0.92 -21.51
N SER A 201 -3.42 0.20 -20.90
CA SER A 201 -3.85 1.38 -21.66
C SER A 201 -2.73 1.92 -22.57
N ALA A 202 -1.49 1.98 -22.09
CA ALA A 202 -0.32 2.38 -22.87
C ALA A 202 -0.05 1.40 -24.01
N PHE A 203 -0.11 0.09 -23.74
CA PHE A 203 -0.02 -0.93 -24.79
C PHE A 203 -1.11 -0.79 -25.86
N ASN A 204 -2.36 -0.56 -25.47
CA ASN A 204 -3.45 -0.36 -26.42
C ASN A 204 -3.27 0.92 -27.25
N ARG A 205 -2.58 1.93 -26.72
CA ARG A 205 -2.31 3.20 -27.41
C ARG A 205 -1.22 3.09 -28.48
N GLY A 206 -0.16 2.34 -28.23
CA GLY A 206 0.98 2.28 -29.17
C GLY A 206 1.89 1.06 -29.02
N GLY A 207 1.31 -0.06 -28.59
CA GLY A 207 1.98 -1.36 -28.49
C GLY A 207 3.10 -1.41 -27.45
N TRP A 208 4.07 -2.29 -27.69
CA TRP A 208 5.17 -2.56 -26.77
C TRP A 208 6.03 -1.33 -26.47
N SER A 209 6.25 -0.46 -27.46
CA SER A 209 7.05 0.75 -27.29
C SER A 209 6.44 1.71 -26.27
N GLU A 210 5.12 1.98 -26.37
CA GLU A 210 4.42 2.83 -25.41
C GLU A 210 4.33 2.20 -24.01
N LEU A 211 4.18 0.88 -23.92
CA LEU A 211 4.25 0.18 -22.64
C LEU A 211 5.62 0.36 -21.96
N VAL A 212 6.71 0.18 -22.71
CA VAL A 212 8.08 0.34 -22.17
C VAL A 212 8.30 1.76 -21.68
N LYS A 213 7.86 2.78 -22.45
CA LYS A 213 7.94 4.18 -22.01
C LYS A 213 7.15 4.44 -20.74
N GLU A 214 5.94 3.90 -20.62
CA GLU A 214 5.10 4.06 -19.42
C GLU A 214 5.75 3.40 -18.19
N LEU A 215 6.33 2.20 -18.35
CA LEU A 215 7.07 1.53 -17.27
C LEU A 215 8.30 2.32 -16.85
N GLN A 216 9.08 2.85 -17.81
CA GLN A 216 10.24 3.67 -17.52
C GLN A 216 9.86 4.95 -16.77
N LEU A 217 8.82 5.64 -17.23
CA LEU A 217 8.31 6.86 -16.60
C LEU A 217 7.93 6.60 -15.13
N GLU A 218 7.44 5.41 -14.81
CA GLU A 218 7.11 5.04 -13.44
C GLU A 218 8.32 4.78 -12.57
N LEU A 219 9.33 4.09 -13.10
CA LEU A 219 10.59 3.93 -12.38
C LEU A 219 11.26 5.28 -12.11
N ASP A 220 11.23 6.20 -13.08
CA ASP A 220 11.79 7.54 -12.95
C ASP A 220 11.07 8.38 -11.87
N ARG A 221 9.76 8.16 -11.71
CA ARG A 221 8.92 8.89 -10.75
C ARG A 221 8.82 8.23 -9.38
N LEU A 222 9.18 6.95 -9.27
CA LEU A 222 9.04 6.14 -8.06
C LEU A 222 9.63 6.82 -6.80
N PRO A 223 10.82 7.46 -6.86
CA PRO A 223 11.40 8.13 -5.68
C PRO A 223 10.51 9.25 -5.13
N SER A 224 9.95 10.08 -5.99
CA SER A 224 9.21 11.28 -5.60
C SER A 224 7.72 11.03 -5.37
N ARG A 225 7.12 10.07 -6.10
CA ARG A 225 5.68 9.76 -6.03
C ARG A 225 5.33 8.79 -4.93
N ASN A 226 6.21 7.84 -4.63
CA ASN A 226 5.91 6.76 -3.70
C ASN A 226 6.90 6.70 -2.55
N LEU A 227 8.18 6.44 -2.85
CA LEU A 227 9.18 6.14 -1.81
C LEU A 227 9.29 7.26 -0.78
N GLY A 228 9.40 8.53 -1.21
CA GLY A 228 9.52 9.66 -0.29
C GLY A 228 8.28 9.86 0.60
N ARG A 229 7.08 9.60 0.09
CA ARG A 229 5.84 9.66 0.89
C ARG A 229 5.79 8.52 1.90
N ASP A 230 5.99 7.31 1.40
CA ASP A 230 5.80 6.07 2.15
C ASP A 230 6.84 5.96 3.28
N ASP A 231 8.09 6.34 3.01
CA ASP A 231 9.15 6.40 4.00
C ASP A 231 8.81 7.35 5.16
N ARG A 232 8.43 8.60 4.88
CA ARG A 232 8.05 9.56 5.93
C ARG A 232 6.94 9.03 6.83
N ILE A 233 5.95 8.37 6.22
CA ILE A 233 4.78 7.84 6.92
C ILE A 233 5.15 6.67 7.83
N ILE A 234 5.94 5.72 7.32
CA ILE A 234 6.35 4.55 8.09
C ILE A 234 7.35 4.95 9.19
N SER A 235 8.31 5.81 8.85
CA SER A 235 9.33 6.34 9.77
C SER A 235 8.73 7.16 10.91
N HIS A 236 7.53 7.73 10.75
CA HIS A 236 6.81 8.38 11.84
C HIS A 236 6.55 7.46 13.04
N HIS A 237 6.41 6.15 12.81
CA HIS A 237 6.24 5.16 13.87
C HIS A 237 7.57 4.57 14.36
N GLY A 238 8.71 5.17 13.98
CA GLY A 238 10.04 4.67 14.31
C GLY A 238 10.32 3.31 13.70
N LYS A 239 9.77 3.07 12.50
CA LYS A 239 9.96 1.83 11.74
C LYS A 239 10.67 2.12 10.42
N GLU A 240 11.55 1.21 10.02
CA GLU A 240 12.24 1.22 8.75
C GLU A 240 11.45 0.37 7.74
N THR A 241 11.30 0.84 6.50
CA THR A 241 10.75 0.04 5.41
C THR A 241 11.87 -0.48 4.50
N ARG A 242 11.80 -1.76 4.10
CA ARG A 242 12.73 -2.35 3.13
C ARG A 242 11.95 -2.93 1.94
N HIS A 243 12.52 -2.82 0.75
CA HIS A 243 11.83 -3.06 -0.51
C HIS A 243 12.53 -4.16 -1.32
N PRO A 244 12.18 -5.46 -1.16
CA PRO A 244 12.83 -6.56 -1.86
C PRO A 244 12.89 -6.42 -3.38
N PHE A 245 11.80 -5.93 -3.98
CA PHE A 245 11.71 -5.71 -5.42
C PHE A 245 12.62 -4.59 -5.94
N LEU A 246 13.01 -3.64 -5.08
CA LEU A 246 13.83 -2.49 -5.45
C LEU A 246 15.32 -2.66 -5.12
N SER A 247 15.74 -3.86 -4.69
CA SER A 247 17.17 -4.16 -4.62
C SER A 247 17.81 -4.02 -6.01
N LEU A 248 19.05 -3.52 -6.05
CA LEU A 248 19.75 -3.29 -7.31
C LEU A 248 19.89 -4.57 -8.15
N SER A 249 20.07 -5.72 -7.50
CA SER A 249 20.18 -7.03 -8.16
C SER A 249 18.87 -7.45 -8.84
N VAL A 250 17.72 -7.22 -8.19
CA VAL A 250 16.39 -7.48 -8.76
C VAL A 250 16.10 -6.51 -9.90
N VAL A 251 16.31 -5.21 -9.70
CA VAL A 251 16.08 -4.18 -10.72
C VAL A 251 16.95 -4.43 -11.95
N ASN A 252 18.25 -4.69 -11.76
CA ASN A 252 19.18 -5.00 -12.85
C ASN A 252 18.78 -6.28 -13.60
N SER A 253 18.33 -7.31 -12.90
CA SER A 253 17.88 -8.55 -13.54
C SER A 253 16.62 -8.34 -14.37
N LEU A 254 15.65 -7.59 -13.85
CA LEU A 254 14.37 -7.33 -14.54
C LEU A 254 14.48 -6.31 -15.68
N SER A 255 15.42 -5.36 -15.61
CA SER A 255 15.65 -4.39 -16.67
C SER A 255 16.25 -5.03 -17.92
N GLN A 256 17.03 -6.11 -17.77
CA GLN A 256 17.59 -6.90 -18.86
C GLN A 256 16.57 -7.79 -19.57
N LEU A 257 15.41 -8.07 -18.95
CA LEU A 257 14.37 -8.90 -19.55
C LEU A 257 13.52 -8.11 -20.53
N SER A 258 13.21 -8.76 -21.65
CA SER A 258 12.22 -8.25 -22.58
C SER A 258 10.85 -8.12 -21.91
N VAL A 259 10.15 -7.01 -22.20
CA VAL A 259 8.89 -6.65 -21.52
C VAL A 259 7.80 -7.72 -21.63
N HIS A 260 7.74 -8.43 -22.75
CA HIS A 260 6.74 -9.48 -23.00
C HIS A 260 6.92 -10.73 -22.11
N LEU A 261 8.12 -10.94 -21.54
CA LEU A 261 8.33 -11.99 -20.54
C LEU A 261 7.83 -11.58 -19.15
N LYS A 262 7.75 -10.26 -18.89
CA LYS A 262 7.35 -9.69 -17.59
C LYS A 262 5.83 -9.56 -17.47
N THR A 263 5.20 -9.07 -18.54
CA THR A 263 3.77 -8.77 -18.60
C THR A 263 3.25 -8.99 -20.02
N ASP A 264 2.01 -9.48 -20.14
CA ASP A 264 1.31 -9.60 -21.42
C ASP A 264 -0.06 -8.91 -21.37
N PRO A 265 -0.15 -7.64 -21.77
CA PRO A 265 -1.41 -6.89 -21.74
C PRO A 265 -2.51 -7.42 -22.67
N ARG A 266 -2.19 -8.39 -23.55
CA ARG A 266 -3.17 -9.03 -24.45
C ARG A 266 -4.01 -10.08 -23.72
N LEU A 267 -3.48 -10.68 -22.64
CA LEU A 267 -4.19 -11.65 -21.81
C LEU A 267 -5.18 -10.96 -20.87
N ASP A 268 -6.05 -11.72 -20.21
CA ASP A 268 -7.01 -11.16 -19.24
C ASP A 268 -6.36 -10.57 -17.99
N ILE A 269 -7.10 -9.69 -17.31
CA ILE A 269 -6.71 -9.15 -16.00
C ILE A 269 -6.67 -10.29 -14.98
N GLY A 270 -5.56 -10.40 -14.25
CA GLY A 270 -5.24 -11.51 -13.35
C GLY A 270 -4.35 -12.58 -13.99
N LEU A 271 -4.07 -12.48 -15.28
CA LEU A 271 -3.16 -13.38 -16.02
C LEU A 271 -1.98 -12.61 -16.60
N GLY A 272 -2.28 -11.56 -17.38
CA GLY A 272 -1.28 -10.80 -18.12
C GLY A 272 -0.48 -9.80 -17.29
N ASP A 273 -1.10 -9.17 -16.31
CA ASP A 273 -0.43 -8.25 -15.39
C ASP A 273 0.50 -9.02 -14.45
N LYS A 274 1.76 -8.57 -14.34
CA LYS A 274 2.80 -9.27 -13.57
C LYS A 274 2.92 -10.76 -13.91
N MET A 275 2.72 -11.11 -15.18
CA MET A 275 2.69 -12.50 -15.66
C MET A 275 3.87 -13.32 -15.10
N LEU A 276 5.10 -12.80 -15.18
CA LEU A 276 6.29 -13.50 -14.68
C LEU A 276 6.18 -13.85 -13.19
N LEU A 277 5.73 -12.89 -12.37
CA LEU A 277 5.57 -13.08 -10.93
C LEU A 277 4.42 -14.03 -10.61
N ARG A 278 3.33 -13.99 -11.37
CA ARG A 278 2.19 -14.92 -11.23
C ARG A 278 2.61 -16.35 -11.51
N LEU A 279 3.36 -16.56 -12.58
CA LEU A 279 3.88 -17.88 -12.94
C LEU A 279 4.87 -18.39 -11.89
N LEU A 280 5.80 -17.56 -11.42
CA LEU A 280 6.70 -17.90 -10.31
C LEU A 280 5.92 -18.25 -9.03
N THR A 281 4.98 -17.40 -8.63
CA THR A 281 4.14 -17.61 -7.43
C THR A 281 3.36 -18.92 -7.53
N LYS A 282 2.84 -19.25 -8.72
CA LYS A 282 2.16 -20.52 -8.97
C LYS A 282 3.12 -21.72 -8.89
N LYS A 283 4.33 -21.60 -9.46
CA LYS A 283 5.39 -22.64 -9.38
C LYS A 283 5.79 -22.94 -7.93
N LEU A 284 5.73 -21.93 -7.05
CA LEU A 284 6.00 -22.05 -5.61
C LEU A 284 4.79 -22.58 -4.80
N GLY A 285 3.66 -22.92 -5.43
CA GLY A 285 2.48 -23.47 -4.76
C GLY A 285 1.52 -22.43 -4.18
N LEU A 286 1.77 -21.13 -4.35
CA LEU A 286 0.92 -20.05 -3.86
C LEU A 286 -0.26 -19.77 -4.83
N GLU A 287 -1.13 -20.76 -5.01
CA GLU A 287 -2.21 -20.75 -6.02
C GLU A 287 -3.17 -19.56 -5.87
N LEU A 288 -3.63 -19.29 -4.64
CA LEU A 288 -4.55 -18.20 -4.36
C LEU A 288 -3.92 -16.83 -4.69
N ALA A 289 -2.64 -16.63 -4.33
CA ALA A 289 -1.96 -15.37 -4.61
C ALA A 289 -1.71 -15.19 -6.11
N SER A 290 -1.34 -16.27 -6.82
CA SER A 290 -1.06 -16.25 -8.25
C SER A 290 -2.28 -15.89 -9.12
N SER A 291 -3.49 -16.25 -8.66
CA SER A 291 -4.76 -16.08 -9.39
C SER A 291 -5.54 -14.82 -9.00
N ARG A 292 -5.25 -14.19 -7.85
CA ARG A 292 -5.94 -12.98 -7.40
C ARG A 292 -5.72 -11.82 -8.37
N LYS A 293 -6.82 -11.23 -8.84
CA LYS A 293 -6.78 -9.98 -9.61
C LYS A 293 -6.22 -8.85 -8.75
N LYS A 294 -5.35 -8.02 -9.33
CA LYS A 294 -4.78 -6.88 -8.62
C LYS A 294 -5.88 -5.90 -8.22
N LYS A 295 -5.80 -5.41 -6.99
CA LYS A 295 -6.55 -4.25 -6.50
C LYS A 295 -5.57 -3.25 -5.92
N ALA A 296 -5.61 -1.98 -6.34
CA ALA A 296 -4.70 -0.97 -5.80
C ALA A 296 -4.96 -0.78 -4.29
N MET A 297 -3.90 -0.51 -3.52
CA MET A 297 -3.93 -0.50 -2.05
C MET A 297 -5.09 0.34 -1.51
N GLN A 298 -5.26 1.58 -2.00
CA GLN A 298 -6.33 2.48 -1.55
C GLN A 298 -7.75 1.94 -1.75
N PHE A 299 -7.97 1.12 -2.78
CA PHE A 299 -9.27 0.47 -2.99
C PHE A 299 -9.36 -0.85 -2.22
N GLY A 300 -8.23 -1.54 -2.05
CA GLY A 300 -8.11 -2.79 -1.29
C GLY A 300 -8.50 -2.58 0.17
N THR A 301 -7.92 -1.56 0.80
CA THR A 301 -8.14 -1.19 2.20
C THR A 301 -9.43 -0.39 2.42
N CYS A 302 -10.09 0.06 1.35
CA CYS A 302 -11.19 1.03 1.40
C CYS A 302 -10.80 2.42 1.94
N SER A 303 -9.53 2.80 1.92
CA SER A 303 -9.13 4.18 2.27
C SER A 303 -9.55 5.19 1.21
N ALA A 304 -9.65 4.79 -0.07
CA ALA A 304 -10.25 5.60 -1.11
C ALA A 304 -11.78 5.59 -0.98
N ARG A 305 -12.38 6.80 -0.90
CA ARG A 305 -13.83 7.09 -0.88
C ARG A 305 -14.52 7.15 0.50
N MET A 306 -13.86 7.67 1.52
CA MET A 306 -14.55 8.06 2.76
C MET A 306 -15.50 9.27 2.55
N GLU A 307 -15.31 10.07 1.50
CA GLU A 307 -16.21 11.18 1.16
C GLU A 307 -17.37 10.75 0.25
N ASN A 308 -18.56 11.28 0.55
CA ASN A 308 -19.78 11.06 -0.23
C ASN A 308 -19.66 11.77 -1.60
N GLY A 309 -19.82 11.02 -2.69
CA GLY A 309 -20.32 11.59 -3.95
C GLY A 309 -19.36 11.80 -5.13
N ILE A 310 -18.04 11.62 -5.01
CA ILE A 310 -17.15 11.84 -6.16
C ILE A 310 -16.92 10.53 -6.95
N SER A 311 -17.52 10.46 -8.15
CA SER A 311 -17.31 9.42 -9.16
C SER A 311 -15.90 9.46 -9.74
N GLY A 312 -15.40 8.30 -10.17
CA GLY A 312 -13.99 8.07 -10.51
C GLY A 312 -13.45 9.03 -11.57
N GLY A 313 -12.30 9.63 -11.27
CA GLY A 313 -11.56 10.54 -12.15
C GLY A 313 -10.45 11.32 -11.43
N ASP A 314 -10.60 11.53 -10.12
CA ASP A 314 -9.93 12.65 -9.43
C ASP A 314 -8.78 12.27 -8.47
N GLY A 315 -8.09 11.15 -8.70
CA GLY A 315 -7.00 10.71 -7.81
C GLY A 315 -5.82 11.69 -7.72
N GLU A 316 -5.58 12.43 -8.81
CA GLU A 316 -4.50 13.41 -8.91
C GLU A 316 -4.89 14.82 -8.47
N LYS A 317 -6.15 15.02 -8.02
CA LYS A 317 -6.54 16.32 -7.49
C LYS A 317 -5.67 16.66 -6.30
N PRO A 318 -5.08 17.87 -6.27
CA PRO A 318 -4.40 18.32 -5.08
C PRO A 318 -5.43 18.44 -3.95
N LEU A 319 -5.00 18.15 -2.73
CA LEU A 319 -5.78 18.31 -1.50
C LEU A 319 -6.18 19.78 -1.29
N TYR A 320 -5.43 20.70 -1.91
CA TYR A 320 -5.58 22.15 -1.84
C TYR A 320 -5.17 22.77 -3.19
N GLU A 321 -5.90 23.75 -3.69
CA GLU A 321 -5.40 24.64 -4.75
C GLU A 321 -4.47 25.69 -4.12
N GLU A 322 -3.30 25.93 -4.72
CA GLU A 322 -2.33 26.95 -4.27
C GLU A 322 -2.93 28.36 -4.26
#